data_AF-A0A522WJ88-F1
#
_entry.id   AF-A0A522WJ88-F1
#
_cell.length_a   1.000
_cell.length_b   1.000
_cell.length_c   1.000
_cell.angle_alpha   90.00
_cell.angle_beta   90.00
_cell.angle_gamma   90.00
#
_symmetry.space_group_name_H-M   'P 1'
#
loop_
_entity.id
_entity.type
_entity.pdbx_description
1 polymer ?
#
loop_
_entity_poly.entity_id
_entity_poly.type
_entity_poly.pdbx_seq_one_letter_code
_entity_poly.pdbx_strand_id
1 'polypeptide(L)'
;MERTILDLKLKVAESLAGKLNLSQNYEERKEIICEVFLGLTRDPEDKGLIKKVGFSPDRESAEKFAQDFLSFDAISEFLQNPDVEDIVIDGLKPIFLHSSKKGFIKTDNKFETTRELDLFIRKLIILSGRANLNHAGEILNLELPDNAGRVNIVQSPFGPQLTITRAKLQPLSIIDLIEMQALSYGLAAWLWLYVEGLSLKPANIIIAGGPGAGKTTMLNALLAFVPPKDRLVVIEDTLELNTAAQVECSRLESTDSVSLADLVKNSLRMRPDRIIIGEVRGAEARDLMTAMNVGRYCMGTIHASTAREAIIRLQNEPMNAPSVLINLVDVFVIMKKIEQGGKIKRVISELVETAGLEQKEVLICPVWKYDSDTDRFMELGPGPYRDHLAKAKGVYPTEIIKEIKHREEILRKLKELKKTHEEIARFCGLYSIDKQKAIAELKH
;
A
#
# COMPACT_ATOMS: atom_id res chain seq x y z
N MET A 1 -11.07 -9.07 40.28
CA MET A 1 -11.20 -10.00 39.15
C MET A 1 -10.47 -9.46 37.92
N GLU A 2 -10.76 -8.21 37.51
CA GLU A 2 -10.07 -7.54 36.38
C GLU A 2 -8.54 -7.44 36.52
N ARG A 3 -8.03 -7.09 37.71
CA ARG A 3 -6.57 -7.07 37.94
C ARG A 3 -5.93 -8.46 37.74
N THR A 4 -6.65 -9.51 38.11
CA THR A 4 -6.18 -10.90 38.10
C THR A 4 -6.19 -11.50 36.70
N ILE A 5 -7.15 -11.13 35.85
CA ILE A 5 -7.15 -11.53 34.43
C ILE A 5 -6.04 -10.86 33.65
N LEU A 6 -5.75 -9.59 33.96
CA LEU A 6 -4.66 -8.86 33.33
C LEU A 6 -3.30 -9.48 33.64
N ASP A 7 -3.07 -9.89 34.90
CA ASP A 7 -1.84 -10.58 35.30
C ASP A 7 -1.68 -11.91 34.54
N LEU A 8 -2.76 -12.67 34.34
CA LEU A 8 -2.74 -13.90 33.52
C LEU A 8 -2.43 -13.60 32.05
N LYS A 9 -3.08 -12.60 31.44
CA LYS A 9 -2.82 -12.20 30.04
C LYS A 9 -1.36 -11.74 29.86
N LEU A 10 -0.80 -10.96 30.79
CA LEU A 10 0.60 -10.54 30.74
C LEU A 10 1.57 -11.74 30.81
N LYS A 11 1.29 -12.71 31.68
CA LYS A 11 2.11 -13.92 31.80
C LYS A 11 2.06 -14.82 30.56
N VAL A 12 0.88 -14.94 29.95
CA VAL A 12 0.73 -15.63 28.65
C VAL A 12 1.49 -14.90 27.55
N ALA A 13 1.41 -13.56 27.49
CA ALA A 13 2.15 -12.76 26.54
C ALA A 13 3.67 -13.02 26.64
N GLU A 14 4.23 -13.02 27.85
CA GLU A 14 5.65 -13.35 28.08
C GLU A 14 6.00 -14.77 27.61
N SER A 15 5.09 -15.73 27.81
CA SER A 15 5.29 -17.13 27.40
C SER A 15 5.14 -17.37 25.89
N LEU A 16 4.56 -16.42 25.15
CA LEU A 16 4.36 -16.45 23.70
C LEU A 16 5.49 -15.79 22.91
N ALA A 17 6.38 -15.04 23.58
CA ALA A 17 7.51 -14.37 22.94
C ALA A 17 8.32 -15.36 22.08
N GLY A 18 8.43 -15.08 20.78
CA GLY A 18 9.15 -15.91 19.80
C GLY A 18 8.45 -17.19 19.34
N LYS A 19 7.18 -17.42 19.74
CA LYS A 19 6.38 -18.59 19.29
C LYS A 19 5.39 -18.27 18.17
N LEU A 20 5.03 -17.00 18.01
CA LEU A 20 4.14 -16.55 16.93
C LEU A 20 4.94 -15.94 15.78
N ASN A 21 4.37 -15.99 14.58
CA ASN A 21 4.89 -15.32 13.39
C ASN A 21 3.75 -14.78 12.50
N LEU A 22 4.09 -13.89 11.57
CA LEU A 22 3.13 -13.25 10.67
C LEU A 22 2.47 -14.23 9.68
N SER A 23 3.16 -15.30 9.28
CA SER A 23 2.62 -16.29 8.33
C SER A 23 1.53 -17.19 8.89
N GLN A 24 1.41 -17.28 10.22
CA GLN A 24 0.39 -18.10 10.86
C GLN A 24 -1.00 -17.51 10.64
N ASN A 25 -1.98 -18.35 10.34
CA ASN A 25 -3.38 -17.92 10.27
C ASN A 25 -4.00 -17.81 11.68
N TYR A 26 -5.22 -17.27 11.76
CA TYR A 26 -5.93 -17.08 13.02
C TYR A 26 -6.07 -18.36 13.86
N GLU A 27 -6.42 -19.49 13.24
CA GLU A 27 -6.60 -20.76 13.95
C GLU A 27 -5.27 -21.34 14.46
N GLU A 28 -4.18 -21.20 13.70
CA GLU A 28 -2.85 -21.59 14.14
C GLU A 28 -2.38 -20.79 15.35
N ARG A 29 -2.57 -19.46 15.32
CA ARG A 29 -2.25 -18.59 16.47
C ARG A 29 -3.08 -18.96 17.69
N LYS A 30 -4.38 -19.22 17.49
CA LYS A 30 -5.30 -19.64 18.55
C LYS A 30 -4.83 -20.93 19.21
N GLU A 31 -4.45 -21.95 18.43
CA GLU A 31 -3.97 -23.23 18.98
C GLU A 31 -2.68 -23.05 19.80
N ILE A 32 -1.73 -22.24 19.33
CA ILE A 32 -0.49 -21.96 20.08
C ILE A 32 -0.80 -21.28 21.43
N ILE A 33 -1.74 -20.35 21.46
CA ILE A 33 -2.16 -19.69 22.71
C ILE A 33 -2.83 -20.71 23.65
N CYS A 34 -3.68 -21.61 23.12
CA CYS A 34 -4.28 -22.69 23.90
C CYS A 34 -3.21 -23.59 24.54
N GLU A 35 -2.19 -23.99 23.78
CA GLU A 35 -1.08 -24.81 24.28
C GLU A 35 -0.30 -24.11 25.39
N VAL A 36 0.00 -22.81 25.23
CA VAL A 36 0.70 -22.01 26.24
C VAL A 36 -0.16 -21.88 27.50
N PHE A 37 -1.45 -21.60 27.37
CA PHE A 37 -2.38 -21.52 28.48
C PHE A 37 -2.44 -22.84 29.27
N LEU A 38 -2.59 -23.97 28.56
CA LEU A 38 -2.60 -25.29 29.18
C LEU A 38 -1.24 -25.64 29.82
N GLY A 39 -0.13 -25.19 29.23
CA GLY A 39 1.21 -25.32 29.80
C GLY A 39 1.33 -24.67 31.17
N LEU A 40 0.74 -23.47 31.35
CA LEU A 40 0.72 -22.77 32.64
C LEU A 40 -0.06 -23.53 33.72
N THR A 41 -1.05 -24.35 33.36
CA THR A 41 -1.80 -25.15 34.35
C THR A 41 -0.97 -26.21 35.09
N ARG A 42 0.24 -26.49 34.60
CA ARG A 42 1.19 -27.43 35.22
C ARG A 42 1.86 -26.84 36.46
N ASP A 43 2.00 -25.53 36.52
CA ASP A 43 2.53 -24.83 37.69
C ASP A 43 1.43 -24.59 38.74
N PRO A 44 1.63 -24.95 40.02
CA PRO A 44 0.61 -24.80 41.06
C PRO A 44 0.16 -23.35 41.30
N GLU A 45 1.07 -22.38 41.19
CA GLU A 45 0.76 -20.95 41.39
C GLU A 45 -0.13 -20.44 40.26
N ASP A 46 0.23 -20.77 39.02
CA ASP A 46 -0.52 -20.37 37.82
C ASP A 46 -1.87 -21.05 37.72
N LYS A 47 -1.95 -22.33 38.08
CA LYS A 47 -3.23 -23.03 38.21
C LYS A 47 -4.14 -22.37 39.25
N GLY A 48 -3.56 -21.85 40.33
CA GLY A 48 -4.26 -21.05 41.33
C GLY A 48 -4.77 -19.73 40.76
N LEU A 49 -3.96 -19.06 39.94
CA LEU A 49 -4.36 -17.83 39.23
C LEU A 49 -5.52 -18.08 38.28
N ILE A 50 -5.40 -19.07 37.38
CA ILE A 50 -6.41 -19.45 36.37
C ILE A 50 -7.78 -19.69 37.02
N LYS A 51 -7.81 -20.46 38.12
CA LYS A 51 -9.04 -20.71 38.88
C LYS A 51 -9.63 -19.45 39.51
N LYS A 52 -8.80 -18.55 40.04
CA LYS A 52 -9.25 -17.27 40.63
C LYS A 52 -9.90 -16.36 39.59
N VAL A 53 -9.51 -16.48 38.32
CA VAL A 53 -10.09 -15.71 37.21
C VAL A 53 -11.36 -16.35 36.63
N GLY A 54 -11.75 -17.53 37.11
CA GLY A 54 -12.96 -18.22 36.65
C GLY A 54 -12.78 -19.13 35.42
N PHE A 55 -11.54 -19.41 35.01
CA PHE A 55 -11.25 -20.41 33.98
C PHE A 55 -10.95 -21.77 34.62
N SER A 56 -11.29 -22.85 33.91
CA SER A 56 -10.86 -24.21 34.24
C SER A 56 -9.59 -24.59 33.48
N PRO A 57 -8.78 -25.54 34.00
CA PRO A 57 -7.56 -25.99 33.36
C PRO A 57 -7.86 -27.05 32.28
N ASP A 58 -8.72 -26.70 31.32
CA ASP A 58 -9.23 -27.58 30.28
C ASP A 58 -9.23 -26.88 28.92
N ARG A 59 -9.46 -27.66 27.85
CA ARG A 59 -9.36 -27.16 26.48
C ARG A 59 -10.42 -26.11 26.15
N GLU A 60 -11.63 -26.24 26.68
CA GLU A 60 -12.72 -25.29 26.40
C GLU A 60 -12.41 -23.90 26.97
N SER A 61 -11.91 -23.85 28.21
CA SER A 61 -11.43 -22.59 28.81
C SER A 61 -10.24 -22.00 28.08
N ALA A 62 -9.30 -22.85 27.62
CA ALA A 62 -8.15 -22.40 26.85
C ALA A 62 -8.57 -21.75 25.53
N GLU A 63 -9.53 -22.34 24.81
CA GLU A 63 -10.06 -21.78 23.56
C GLU A 63 -10.78 -20.45 23.77
N LYS A 64 -11.58 -20.34 24.84
CA LYS A 64 -12.24 -19.08 25.22
C LYS A 64 -11.23 -18.00 25.59
N PHE A 65 -10.19 -18.36 26.35
CA PHE A 65 -9.11 -17.45 26.69
C PHE A 65 -8.33 -17.02 25.43
N ALA A 66 -8.04 -17.94 24.51
CA ALA A 66 -7.31 -17.62 23.28
C ALA A 66 -8.09 -16.64 22.39
N GLN A 67 -9.42 -16.80 22.26
CA GLN A 67 -10.26 -15.85 21.54
C GLN A 67 -10.23 -14.45 22.16
N ASP A 68 -10.36 -14.36 23.48
CA ASP A 68 -10.27 -13.10 24.26
C ASP A 68 -8.83 -12.52 24.31
N PHE A 69 -7.81 -13.35 24.11
CA PHE A 69 -6.43 -12.89 23.99
C PHE A 69 -6.15 -12.33 22.59
N LEU A 70 -6.73 -12.91 21.54
CA LEU A 70 -6.56 -12.46 20.15
C LEU A 70 -7.38 -11.21 19.81
N SER A 71 -8.44 -10.91 20.54
CA SER A 71 -9.22 -9.68 20.35
C SER A 71 -8.42 -8.43 20.70
N PHE A 72 -8.60 -7.32 19.99
CA PHE A 72 -7.98 -6.03 20.31
C PHE A 72 -8.94 -5.12 21.10
N ASP A 73 -9.92 -5.70 21.80
CA ASP A 73 -10.94 -5.11 22.68
C ASP A 73 -11.30 -3.66 22.32
N ALA A 74 -10.65 -2.68 22.95
CA ALA A 74 -10.89 -1.24 22.82
C ALA A 74 -10.89 -0.69 21.39
N ILE A 75 -10.26 -1.38 20.43
CA ILE A 75 -10.19 -0.96 19.03
C ILE A 75 -10.79 -1.96 18.04
N SER A 76 -11.32 -3.10 18.50
CA SER A 76 -11.78 -4.17 17.60
C SER A 76 -12.85 -3.69 16.62
N GLU A 77 -13.80 -2.89 17.10
CA GLU A 77 -14.85 -2.29 16.25
C GLU A 77 -14.27 -1.33 15.20
N PHE A 78 -13.24 -0.56 15.58
CA PHE A 78 -12.59 0.40 14.70
C PHE A 78 -11.74 -0.28 13.63
N LEU A 79 -11.14 -1.44 13.96
CA LEU A 79 -10.42 -2.29 13.01
C LEU A 79 -11.34 -2.97 11.99
N GLN A 80 -12.64 -3.09 12.29
CA GLN A 80 -13.63 -3.64 11.35
C GLN A 80 -14.33 -2.56 10.51
N ASN A 81 -14.31 -1.30 10.96
CA ASN A 81 -15.05 -0.20 10.31
C ASN A 81 -14.36 0.33 9.03
N PRO A 82 -14.85 0.07 7.81
CA PRO A 82 -14.17 0.43 6.58
C PRO A 82 -13.92 1.94 6.36
N ASP A 83 -14.58 2.83 7.11
CA ASP A 83 -14.37 4.28 7.03
C ASP A 83 -13.17 4.78 7.88
N VAL A 84 -12.59 3.93 8.74
CA VAL A 84 -11.44 4.26 9.59
C VAL A 84 -10.13 3.96 8.86
N GLU A 85 -9.29 4.98 8.67
CA GLU A 85 -7.97 4.85 8.05
C GLU A 85 -6.88 4.74 9.12
N ASP A 86 -6.91 5.62 10.13
CA ASP A 86 -5.95 5.60 11.24
C ASP A 86 -6.64 5.57 12.61
N ILE A 87 -6.01 4.92 13.59
CA ILE A 87 -6.40 4.89 15.01
C ILE A 87 -5.22 5.45 15.81
N VAL A 88 -5.46 6.52 16.55
CA VAL A 88 -4.44 7.23 17.33
C VAL A 88 -4.72 7.06 18.82
N ILE A 89 -3.72 6.55 19.54
CA ILE A 89 -3.78 6.26 20.98
C ILE A 89 -2.66 7.05 21.66
N ASP A 90 -3.04 8.09 22.41
CA ASP A 90 -2.11 8.97 23.12
C ASP A 90 -2.10 8.68 24.62
N GLY A 91 -1.51 7.57 25.02
CA GLY A 91 -1.54 7.09 26.40
C GLY A 91 -2.95 6.71 26.86
N LEU A 92 -3.38 7.25 28.00
CA LEU A 92 -4.71 7.00 28.57
C LEU A 92 -5.78 8.01 28.12
N LYS A 93 -5.45 8.86 27.13
CA LYS A 93 -6.41 9.78 26.54
C LYS A 93 -7.45 9.04 25.69
N PRO A 94 -8.61 9.67 25.40
CA PRO A 94 -9.56 9.12 24.44
C PRO A 94 -8.91 8.84 23.09
N ILE A 95 -9.28 7.71 22.50
CA ILE A 95 -8.80 7.26 21.20
C ILE A 95 -9.38 8.18 20.12
N PHE A 96 -8.54 8.59 19.17
CA PHE A 96 -8.94 9.34 17.98
C PHE A 96 -8.92 8.44 16.76
N LEU A 97 -9.90 8.60 15.88
CA LEU A 97 -9.96 7.95 14.57
C LEU A 97 -9.73 9.00 13.49
N HIS A 98 -9.01 8.65 12.44
CA HIS A 98 -8.92 9.47 11.25
C HIS A 98 -9.68 8.79 10.11
N SER A 99 -10.55 9.56 9.46
CA SER A 99 -11.27 9.15 8.26
C SER A 99 -11.02 10.17 7.15
N SER A 100 -10.73 9.71 5.94
CA SER A 100 -10.55 10.59 4.78
C SER A 100 -11.78 11.46 4.47
N LYS A 101 -12.98 11.08 4.93
CA LYS A 101 -14.23 11.82 4.73
C LYS A 101 -14.51 12.84 5.82
N LYS A 102 -14.14 12.54 7.08
CA LYS A 102 -14.55 13.30 8.27
C LYS A 102 -13.39 13.95 9.03
N GLY A 103 -12.14 13.67 8.66
CA GLY A 103 -10.97 14.08 9.42
C GLY A 103 -10.84 13.31 10.73
N PHE A 104 -10.29 13.96 11.76
CA PHE A 104 -10.15 13.38 13.09
C PHE A 104 -11.47 13.38 13.87
N ILE A 105 -11.81 12.23 14.43
CA ILE A 105 -13.02 11.97 15.21
C ILE A 105 -12.58 11.48 16.58
N LYS A 106 -13.00 12.17 17.64
CA LYS A 106 -12.80 11.72 19.02
C LYS A 106 -13.78 10.61 19.35
N THR A 107 -13.33 9.53 19.99
CA THR A 107 -14.18 8.44 20.49
C THR A 107 -14.33 8.52 22.01
N ASP A 108 -15.26 7.74 22.55
CA ASP A 108 -15.40 7.53 24.00
C ASP A 108 -14.49 6.41 24.52
N ASN A 109 -13.90 5.61 23.64
CA ASN A 109 -12.99 4.52 23.99
C ASN A 109 -11.65 5.07 24.48
N LYS A 110 -11.10 4.47 25.54
CA LYS A 110 -9.79 4.77 26.10
C LYS A 110 -9.27 3.55 26.85
N PHE A 111 -7.96 3.53 27.13
CA PHE A 111 -7.40 2.61 28.11
C PHE A 111 -7.59 3.21 29.51
N GLU A 112 -8.06 2.41 30.46
CA GLU A 112 -8.31 2.90 31.84
C GLU A 112 -7.03 2.91 32.66
N THR A 113 -6.11 1.98 32.38
CA THR A 113 -4.86 1.85 33.12
C THR A 113 -3.64 1.70 32.21
N THR A 114 -2.47 2.11 32.71
CA THR A 114 -1.20 1.92 32.00
C THR A 114 -0.85 0.45 31.79
N ARG A 115 -1.31 -0.44 32.68
CA ARG A 115 -1.08 -1.89 32.56
C ARG A 115 -1.92 -2.51 31.42
N GLU A 116 -3.13 -2.00 31.18
CA GLU A 116 -3.93 -2.41 30.02
C GLU A 116 -3.27 -1.99 28.71
N LEU A 117 -2.79 -0.74 28.64
CA LEU A 117 -2.06 -0.24 27.48
C LEU A 117 -0.75 -1.02 27.25
N ASP A 118 -0.01 -1.35 28.31
CA ASP A 118 1.21 -2.18 28.21
C ASP A 118 0.89 -3.59 27.69
N LEU A 119 -0.16 -4.23 28.20
CA LEU A 119 -0.61 -5.53 27.67
C LEU A 119 -0.98 -5.42 26.19
N PHE A 120 -1.68 -4.36 25.80
CA PHE A 120 -2.05 -4.12 24.41
C PHE A 120 -0.81 -3.98 23.50
N ILE A 121 0.19 -3.21 23.92
CA ILE A 121 1.46 -3.07 23.20
C ILE A 121 2.19 -4.42 23.09
N ARG A 122 2.30 -5.17 24.19
CA ARG A 122 2.93 -6.51 24.17
C ARG A 122 2.22 -7.47 23.23
N LYS A 123 0.88 -7.45 23.20
CA LYS A 123 0.09 -8.23 22.24
C LYS A 123 0.43 -7.88 20.80
N LEU A 124 0.52 -6.58 20.47
CA LEU A 124 0.92 -6.14 19.13
C LEU A 124 2.31 -6.65 18.74
N ILE A 125 3.29 -6.55 19.65
CA ILE A 125 4.66 -7.02 19.42
C ILE A 125 4.68 -8.53 19.12
N ILE A 126 4.02 -9.34 19.95
CA ILE A 126 4.03 -10.81 19.79
C ILE A 126 3.28 -11.21 18.52
N LEU A 127 2.13 -10.59 18.25
CA LEU A 127 1.32 -10.88 17.07
C LEU A 127 2.00 -10.45 15.77
N SER A 128 2.90 -9.46 15.81
CA SER A 128 3.80 -9.11 14.70
C SER A 128 4.95 -10.11 14.50
N GLY A 129 5.06 -11.15 15.34
CA GLY A 129 6.11 -12.17 15.27
C GLY A 129 7.44 -11.78 15.92
N ARG A 130 7.51 -10.66 16.64
CA ARG A 130 8.72 -10.23 17.35
C ARG A 130 8.81 -10.91 18.73
N ALA A 131 10.04 -11.24 19.14
CA ALA A 131 10.31 -11.90 20.42
C ALA A 131 10.70 -10.93 21.55
N ASN A 132 11.19 -9.73 21.24
CA ASN A 132 11.61 -8.77 22.26
C ASN A 132 10.42 -7.92 22.73
N LEU A 133 9.96 -8.18 23.96
CA LEU A 133 8.87 -7.43 24.59
C LEU A 133 9.35 -6.12 25.25
N ASN A 134 10.65 -6.00 25.52
CA ASN A 134 11.22 -4.80 26.11
C ASN A 134 11.37 -3.73 25.03
N HIS A 135 10.54 -2.71 25.11
CA HIS A 135 10.43 -1.62 24.13
C HIS A 135 10.76 -0.25 24.74
N ALA A 136 11.43 -0.24 25.89
CA ALA A 136 11.76 0.98 26.61
C ALA A 136 12.76 1.82 25.80
N GLY A 137 12.33 3.02 25.38
CA GLY A 137 13.18 3.97 24.66
C GLY A 137 13.35 3.70 23.17
N GLU A 138 12.64 2.72 22.61
CA GLU A 138 12.70 2.38 21.19
C GLU A 138 11.49 2.93 20.43
N ILE A 139 11.70 3.22 19.14
CA ILE A 139 10.62 3.45 18.17
C ILE A 139 10.32 2.10 17.54
N LEU A 140 9.09 1.60 17.70
CA LEU A 140 8.68 0.34 17.09
C LEU A 140 7.78 0.60 15.89
N ASN A 141 8.08 -0.07 14.78
CA ASN A 141 7.21 -0.17 13.62
C ASN A 141 6.85 -1.65 13.44
N LEU A 142 5.56 -1.97 13.58
CA LEU A 142 5.05 -3.33 13.60
C LEU A 142 4.02 -3.50 12.49
N GLU A 143 4.00 -4.66 11.85
CA GLU A 143 2.88 -5.07 11.01
C GLU A 143 1.80 -5.76 11.87
N LEU A 144 0.54 -5.50 11.55
CA LEU A 144 -0.57 -6.23 12.14
C LEU A 144 -0.75 -7.58 11.43
N PRO A 145 -1.22 -8.61 12.17
CA PRO A 145 -1.70 -9.86 11.60
C PRO A 145 -2.59 -9.69 10.37
N ASP A 146 -2.49 -10.65 9.46
CA ASP A 146 -3.37 -10.80 8.29
C ASP A 146 -3.35 -9.58 7.35
N ASN A 147 -2.23 -8.84 7.36
CA ASN A 147 -2.05 -7.57 6.66
C ASN A 147 -3.14 -6.54 7.02
N ALA A 148 -3.66 -6.55 8.25
CA ALA A 148 -4.72 -5.63 8.67
C ALA A 148 -4.25 -4.16 8.74
N GLY A 149 -2.94 -3.92 8.73
CA GLY A 149 -2.34 -2.59 8.79
C GLY A 149 -0.96 -2.60 9.45
N ARG A 150 -0.53 -1.43 9.89
CA ARG A 150 0.72 -1.24 10.64
C ARG A 150 0.49 -0.44 11.91
N VAL A 151 1.42 -0.55 12.84
CA VAL A 151 1.45 0.22 14.08
C VAL A 151 2.82 0.87 14.25
N ASN A 152 2.82 2.18 14.43
CA ASN A 152 3.96 2.91 14.98
C ASN A 152 3.76 3.10 16.49
N ILE A 153 4.78 2.82 17.29
CA ILE A 153 4.77 2.98 18.75
C ILE A 153 6.00 3.79 19.14
N VAL A 154 5.79 4.87 19.91
CA VAL A 154 6.85 5.73 20.44
C VAL A 154 6.62 5.98 21.91
N GLN A 155 7.67 5.84 22.72
CA GLN A 155 7.60 6.22 24.13
C GLN A 155 7.76 7.74 24.29
N SER A 156 6.76 8.38 24.90
CA SER A 156 6.75 9.82 25.20
C SER A 156 6.77 10.08 26.71
N PRO A 157 7.20 11.26 27.18
CA PRO A 157 7.07 11.66 28.60
C PRO A 157 5.63 11.57 29.14
N PHE A 158 4.63 11.54 28.25
CA PHE A 158 3.21 11.44 28.59
C PHE A 158 2.66 9.99 28.51
N GLY A 159 3.54 9.00 28.33
CA GLY A 159 3.18 7.59 28.11
C GLY A 159 3.38 7.16 26.65
N PRO A 160 3.11 5.88 26.33
CA PRO A 160 3.20 5.37 24.97
C PRO A 160 2.24 6.08 24.02
N GLN A 161 2.72 6.44 22.83
CA GLN A 161 1.92 6.96 21.72
C GLN A 161 1.90 5.95 20.59
N LEU A 162 0.71 5.61 20.11
CA LEU A 162 0.53 4.64 19.03
C LEU A 162 -0.28 5.26 17.88
N THR A 163 0.14 4.97 16.66
CA THR A 163 -0.66 5.21 15.45
C THR A 163 -0.79 3.91 14.69
N ILE A 164 -2.03 3.42 14.58
CA ILE A 164 -2.37 2.24 13.80
C ILE A 164 -2.96 2.71 12.46
N THR A 165 -2.26 2.45 11.36
CA THR A 165 -2.77 2.73 10.01
C THR A 165 -3.29 1.43 9.41
N ARG A 166 -4.57 1.39 9.07
CA ARG A 166 -5.21 0.19 8.53
C ARG A 166 -4.89 -0.01 7.05
N ALA A 167 -4.69 -1.27 6.68
CA ALA A 167 -4.64 -1.65 5.28
C ALA A 167 -6.06 -1.65 4.68
N LYS A 168 -6.20 -1.16 3.46
CA LYS A 168 -7.46 -1.25 2.71
C LYS A 168 -7.58 -2.66 2.14
N LEU A 169 -8.45 -3.48 2.75
CA LEU A 169 -8.69 -4.87 2.34
C LEU A 169 -9.15 -5.01 0.88
N GLN A 170 -9.83 -3.99 0.34
CA GLN A 170 -10.23 -3.95 -1.06
C GLN A 170 -9.59 -2.74 -1.77
N PRO A 171 -8.69 -2.96 -2.75
CA PRO A 171 -8.12 -1.87 -3.51
C PRO A 171 -9.19 -1.22 -4.39
N LEU A 172 -9.14 0.11 -4.50
CA LEU A 172 -9.99 0.81 -5.47
C LEU A 172 -9.54 0.43 -6.88
N SER A 173 -10.50 0.06 -7.74
CA SER A 173 -10.27 -0.13 -9.17
C SER A 173 -10.09 1.20 -9.89
N ILE A 174 -9.55 1.14 -11.11
CA ILE A 174 -9.47 2.31 -11.97
C ILE A 174 -10.86 2.92 -12.25
N ILE A 175 -11.90 2.09 -12.29
CA ILE A 175 -13.29 2.53 -12.50
C ILE A 175 -13.79 3.27 -11.26
N ASP A 176 -13.51 2.78 -10.05
CA ASP A 176 -13.86 3.47 -8.80
C ASP A 176 -13.21 4.85 -8.75
N LEU A 177 -11.94 4.96 -9.16
CA LEU A 177 -11.23 6.24 -9.23
C LEU A 177 -11.86 7.20 -10.25
N ILE A 178 -12.36 6.69 -11.38
CA ILE A 178 -13.10 7.50 -12.37
C ILE A 178 -14.45 7.96 -11.79
N GLU A 179 -15.17 7.10 -11.06
CA GLU A 179 -16.44 7.44 -10.42
C GLU A 179 -16.26 8.47 -9.28
N MET A 180 -15.15 8.38 -8.56
CA MET A 180 -14.70 9.41 -7.60
C MET A 180 -14.18 10.69 -8.28
N GLN A 181 -14.22 10.75 -9.62
CA GLN A 181 -13.75 11.87 -10.44
C GLN A 181 -12.26 12.20 -10.20
N ALA A 182 -11.45 11.21 -9.83
CA ALA A 182 -10.01 11.37 -9.65
C ALA A 182 -9.28 11.51 -11.00
N LEU A 183 -9.86 10.93 -12.06
CA LEU A 183 -9.40 10.97 -13.44
C LEU A 183 -10.58 10.74 -14.40
N SER A 184 -10.40 11.13 -15.67
CA SER A 184 -11.36 10.82 -16.74
C SER A 184 -11.08 9.45 -17.37
N TYR A 185 -12.05 8.91 -18.12
CA TYR A 185 -11.84 7.69 -18.93
C TYR A 185 -10.69 7.84 -19.92
N GLY A 186 -10.58 9.00 -20.58
CA GLY A 186 -9.49 9.26 -21.53
C GLY A 186 -8.12 9.23 -20.86
N LEU A 187 -7.99 9.87 -19.69
CA LEU A 187 -6.75 9.84 -18.91
C LEU A 187 -6.42 8.41 -18.43
N ALA A 188 -7.43 7.66 -17.97
CA ALA A 188 -7.26 6.25 -17.60
C ALA A 188 -6.79 5.38 -18.78
N ALA A 189 -7.27 5.64 -19.99
CA ALA A 189 -6.82 4.95 -21.20
C ALA A 189 -5.36 5.25 -21.56
N TRP A 190 -4.90 6.49 -21.36
CA TRP A 190 -3.49 6.85 -21.45
C TRP A 190 -2.65 6.09 -20.43
N LEU A 191 -3.08 6.05 -19.16
CA LEU A 191 -2.38 5.30 -18.11
C LEU A 191 -2.32 3.80 -18.42
N TRP A 192 -3.40 3.22 -18.94
CA TRP A 192 -3.41 1.83 -19.39
C TRP A 192 -2.38 1.62 -20.50
N LEU A 193 -2.32 2.50 -21.52
CA LEU A 193 -1.31 2.40 -22.58
C LEU A 193 0.12 2.50 -22.02
N TYR A 194 0.37 3.39 -21.06
CA TYR A 194 1.69 3.53 -20.43
C TYR A 194 2.10 2.28 -19.67
N VAL A 195 1.22 1.77 -18.81
CA VAL A 195 1.52 0.58 -18.00
C VAL A 195 1.71 -0.63 -18.90
N GLU A 196 0.85 -0.86 -19.89
CA GLU A 196 0.95 -2.05 -20.76
C GLU A 196 2.07 -1.91 -21.80
N GLY A 197 2.29 -0.71 -22.32
CA GLY A 197 3.29 -0.45 -23.37
C GLY A 197 3.10 -1.25 -24.65
N LEU A 198 1.85 -1.65 -24.94
CA LEU A 198 1.50 -2.61 -25.99
C LEU A 198 2.33 -3.90 -25.94
N SER A 199 2.71 -4.34 -24.74
CA SER A 199 3.58 -5.51 -24.55
C SER A 199 4.98 -5.38 -25.18
N LEU A 200 5.39 -4.17 -25.58
CA LEU A 200 6.65 -3.88 -26.29
C LEU A 200 7.55 -2.96 -25.46
N LYS A 201 7.02 -1.80 -25.07
CA LYS A 201 7.74 -0.78 -24.31
C LYS A 201 6.83 -0.18 -23.25
N PRO A 202 6.62 -0.83 -22.10
CA PRO A 202 6.02 -0.21 -20.92
C PRO A 202 6.76 1.07 -20.51
N ALA A 203 6.04 1.99 -19.88
CA ALA A 203 6.59 3.23 -19.35
C ALA A 203 7.22 3.00 -17.98
N ASN A 204 8.31 3.73 -17.71
CA ASN A 204 8.78 4.00 -16.36
C ASN A 204 7.93 5.12 -15.74
N ILE A 205 7.23 4.85 -14.64
CA ILE A 205 6.21 5.74 -14.08
C ILE A 205 6.55 6.15 -12.65
N ILE A 206 6.56 7.44 -12.37
CA ILE A 206 6.65 7.97 -11.01
C ILE A 206 5.36 8.72 -10.65
N ILE A 207 4.69 8.28 -9.58
CA ILE A 207 3.47 8.90 -9.07
C ILE A 207 3.85 9.84 -7.92
N ALA A 208 3.73 11.14 -8.15
CA ALA A 208 4.05 12.17 -7.17
C ALA A 208 2.80 12.71 -6.48
N GLY A 209 2.91 13.08 -5.20
CA GLY A 209 1.86 13.82 -4.51
C GLY A 209 2.21 14.18 -3.06
N GLY A 210 1.43 15.09 -2.46
CA GLY A 210 1.50 15.35 -1.02
C GLY A 210 1.00 14.16 -0.16
N PRO A 211 1.22 14.19 1.16
CA PRO A 211 0.60 13.23 2.09
C PRO A 211 -0.90 13.15 1.91
N GLY A 212 -1.45 11.92 1.90
CA GLY A 212 -2.90 11.69 1.76
C GLY A 212 -3.48 12.01 0.37
N ALA A 213 -2.68 12.36 -0.64
CA ALA A 213 -3.14 12.63 -2.00
C ALA A 213 -3.62 11.38 -2.77
N GLY A 214 -3.34 10.17 -2.26
CA GLY A 214 -3.76 8.91 -2.87
C GLY A 214 -2.75 8.27 -3.83
N LYS A 215 -1.44 8.54 -3.66
CA LYS A 215 -0.38 7.99 -4.51
C LYS A 215 -0.40 6.46 -4.57
N THR A 216 -0.33 5.80 -3.42
CA THR A 216 -0.35 4.33 -3.33
C THR A 216 -1.66 3.76 -3.86
N THR A 217 -2.78 4.44 -3.63
CA THR A 217 -4.08 4.05 -4.20
C THR A 217 -4.07 4.07 -5.72
N MET A 218 -3.52 5.12 -6.34
CA MET A 218 -3.33 5.19 -7.79
C MET A 218 -2.38 4.10 -8.28
N LEU A 219 -1.23 3.91 -7.61
CA LEU A 219 -0.26 2.86 -7.95
C LEU A 219 -0.93 1.48 -7.96
N ASN A 220 -1.72 1.18 -6.92
CA ASN A 220 -2.43 -0.09 -6.77
C ASN A 220 -3.47 -0.29 -7.89
N ALA A 221 -4.23 0.76 -8.25
CA ALA A 221 -5.17 0.69 -9.36
C ALA A 221 -4.48 0.43 -10.71
N LEU A 222 -3.27 0.97 -10.92
CA LEU A 222 -2.49 0.75 -12.14
C LEU A 222 -1.93 -0.67 -12.26
N LEU A 223 -1.82 -1.43 -11.16
CA LEU A 223 -1.38 -2.83 -11.22
C LEU A 223 -2.33 -3.69 -12.08
N ALA A 224 -3.62 -3.34 -12.14
CA ALA A 224 -4.59 -4.04 -12.99
C ALA A 224 -4.26 -3.96 -14.50
N PHE A 225 -3.44 -2.99 -14.93
CA PHE A 225 -3.01 -2.84 -16.32
C PHE A 225 -1.70 -3.55 -16.64
N VAL A 226 -1.08 -4.20 -15.67
CA VAL A 226 0.16 -4.96 -15.88
C VAL A 226 -0.16 -6.27 -16.62
N PRO A 227 0.52 -6.56 -17.75
CA PRO A 227 0.37 -7.83 -18.45
C PRO A 227 0.74 -9.03 -17.56
N PRO A 228 -0.04 -10.13 -17.58
CA PRO A 228 0.18 -11.28 -16.71
C PRO A 228 1.44 -12.09 -17.03
N LYS A 229 2.06 -11.84 -18.19
CA LYS A 229 3.32 -12.46 -18.60
C LYS A 229 4.55 -11.81 -17.93
N ASP A 230 4.38 -10.61 -17.37
CA ASP A 230 5.48 -9.86 -16.77
C ASP A 230 5.70 -10.39 -15.35
N ARG A 231 6.96 -10.68 -14.99
CA ARG A 231 7.33 -11.00 -13.61
C ARG A 231 7.53 -9.73 -12.81
N LEU A 232 6.80 -9.60 -11.70
CA LEU A 232 6.82 -8.42 -10.82
C LEU A 232 7.66 -8.69 -9.58
N VAL A 233 8.47 -7.70 -9.20
CA VAL A 233 9.04 -7.59 -7.85
C VAL A 233 8.53 -6.30 -7.22
N VAL A 234 7.75 -6.43 -6.16
CA VAL A 234 7.18 -5.31 -5.41
C VAL A 234 7.98 -5.14 -4.12
N ILE A 235 8.44 -3.92 -3.86
CA ILE A 235 9.34 -3.58 -2.76
C ILE A 235 8.69 -2.45 -1.96
N GLU A 236 8.44 -2.68 -0.68
CA GLU A 236 7.72 -1.73 0.18
C GLU A 236 8.40 -1.62 1.55
N ASP A 237 8.19 -0.51 2.26
CA ASP A 237 8.53 -0.46 3.70
C ASP A 237 7.45 -1.09 4.58
N THR A 238 6.25 -1.23 4.03
CA THR A 238 5.11 -1.91 4.63
C THR A 238 4.25 -2.40 3.48
N LEU A 239 3.72 -3.60 3.58
CA LEU A 239 2.95 -4.23 2.52
C LEU A 239 1.58 -3.54 2.30
N GLU A 240 1.50 -2.54 1.40
CA GLU A 240 0.28 -1.78 1.10
C GLU A 240 -0.34 -2.15 -0.26
N LEU A 241 0.47 -2.57 -1.23
CA LEU A 241 0.02 -2.89 -2.59
C LEU A 241 -0.69 -4.25 -2.66
N ASN A 242 -1.80 -4.31 -3.39
CA ASN A 242 -2.51 -5.56 -3.62
C ASN A 242 -2.06 -6.17 -4.95
N THR A 243 -1.39 -7.32 -4.87
CA THR A 243 -0.89 -8.05 -6.04
C THR A 243 -1.62 -9.36 -6.29
N ALA A 244 -2.81 -9.56 -5.73
CA ALA A 244 -3.55 -10.83 -5.82
C ALA A 244 -3.89 -11.21 -7.27
N ALA A 245 -4.10 -10.21 -8.13
CA ALA A 245 -4.36 -10.42 -9.55
C ALA A 245 -3.10 -10.74 -10.39
N GLN A 246 -1.89 -10.69 -9.80
CA GLN A 246 -0.63 -10.87 -10.50
C GLN A 246 -0.18 -12.32 -10.42
N VAL A 247 0.05 -12.94 -11.59
CA VAL A 247 0.38 -14.37 -11.69
C VAL A 247 1.76 -14.68 -11.10
N GLU A 248 2.77 -13.87 -11.42
CA GLU A 248 4.15 -14.06 -10.96
C GLU A 248 4.66 -12.79 -10.25
N CYS A 249 4.44 -12.73 -8.93
CA CYS A 249 4.82 -11.58 -8.11
C CYS A 249 5.64 -12.02 -6.89
N SER A 250 6.80 -11.40 -6.69
CA SER A 250 7.55 -11.48 -5.43
C SER A 250 7.38 -10.18 -4.65
N ARG A 251 6.86 -10.27 -3.42
CA ARG A 251 6.75 -9.12 -2.51
C ARG A 251 7.92 -9.13 -1.53
N LEU A 252 8.61 -8.00 -1.42
CA LEU A 252 9.75 -7.79 -0.55
C LEU A 252 9.46 -6.60 0.35
N GLU A 253 9.82 -6.72 1.62
CA GLU A 253 9.62 -5.67 2.62
C GLU A 253 10.97 -5.29 3.22
N SER A 254 11.19 -3.99 3.43
CA SER A 254 12.36 -3.52 4.17
C SER A 254 12.26 -3.92 5.64
N THR A 255 13.40 -4.11 6.28
CA THR A 255 13.48 -4.43 7.72
C THR A 255 14.55 -3.57 8.37
N ASP A 256 14.68 -3.65 9.70
CA ASP A 256 15.74 -2.97 10.45
C ASP A 256 17.15 -3.33 9.94
N SER A 257 17.31 -4.48 9.28
CA SER A 257 18.60 -4.99 8.76
C SER A 257 18.77 -4.90 7.24
N VAL A 258 17.68 -4.70 6.49
CA VAL A 258 17.69 -4.72 5.02
C VAL A 258 16.91 -3.52 4.51
N SER A 259 17.62 -2.57 3.89
CA SER A 259 17.00 -1.35 3.36
C SER A 259 16.26 -1.58 2.03
N LEU A 260 15.39 -0.65 1.64
CA LEU A 260 14.80 -0.65 0.29
C LEU A 260 15.87 -0.69 -0.80
N ALA A 261 16.98 0.03 -0.63
CA ALA A 261 18.08 0.07 -1.59
C ALA A 261 18.72 -1.32 -1.77
N ASP A 262 18.89 -2.09 -0.69
CA ASP A 262 19.40 -3.45 -0.74
C ASP A 262 18.43 -4.39 -1.47
N LEU A 263 17.13 -4.23 -1.24
CA LEU A 263 16.09 -5.01 -1.91
C LEU A 263 16.03 -4.69 -3.40
N VAL A 264 16.15 -3.43 -3.81
CA VAL A 264 16.17 -3.05 -5.24
C VAL A 264 17.39 -3.67 -5.93
N LYS A 265 18.57 -3.59 -5.32
CA LYS A 265 19.78 -4.24 -5.85
C LYS A 265 19.60 -5.76 -5.96
N ASN A 266 19.02 -6.39 -4.94
CA ASN A 266 18.76 -7.82 -4.94
C ASN A 266 17.72 -8.21 -6.01
N SER A 267 16.70 -7.38 -6.23
CA SER A 267 15.64 -7.63 -7.20
C SER A 267 16.18 -7.82 -8.62
N LEU A 268 17.29 -7.17 -8.99
CA LEU A 268 17.93 -7.33 -10.29
C LEU A 268 18.41 -8.77 -10.56
N ARG A 269 18.63 -9.57 -9.52
CA ARG A 269 18.98 -11.00 -9.62
C ARG A 269 17.77 -11.92 -9.68
N MET A 270 16.58 -11.40 -9.43
CA MET A 270 15.31 -12.15 -9.43
C MET A 270 14.67 -12.19 -10.82
N ARG A 271 15.38 -11.74 -11.87
CA ARG A 271 14.90 -11.64 -13.25
C ARG A 271 13.52 -10.94 -13.36
N PRO A 272 13.32 -9.75 -12.77
CA PRO A 272 12.06 -9.02 -12.92
C PRO A 272 11.93 -8.47 -14.34
N ASP A 273 10.71 -8.47 -14.86
CA ASP A 273 10.33 -7.58 -15.95
C ASP A 273 9.96 -6.21 -15.38
N ARG A 274 9.34 -6.20 -14.19
CA ARG A 274 8.91 -4.99 -13.48
C ARG A 274 9.39 -4.92 -12.05
N ILE A 275 9.86 -3.74 -11.64
CA ILE A 275 10.17 -3.42 -10.25
C ILE A 275 9.25 -2.30 -9.80
N ILE A 276 8.49 -2.53 -8.73
CA ILE A 276 7.56 -1.56 -8.18
C ILE A 276 8.03 -1.20 -6.78
N ILE A 277 8.25 0.09 -6.52
CA ILE A 277 8.60 0.58 -5.18
C ILE A 277 7.39 1.32 -4.60
N GLY A 278 6.92 0.90 -3.43
CA GLY A 278 5.78 1.52 -2.75
C GLY A 278 5.97 3.02 -2.55
N GLU A 279 7.13 3.43 -2.01
CA GLU A 279 7.52 4.83 -1.90
C GLU A 279 9.04 5.01 -2.01
N VAL A 280 9.46 5.95 -2.86
CA VAL A 280 10.84 6.37 -3.03
C VAL A 280 11.08 7.60 -2.16
N ARG A 281 11.93 7.46 -1.14
CA ARG A 281 12.26 8.46 -0.13
C ARG A 281 13.76 8.64 0.11
N GLY A 282 14.63 7.76 -0.40
CA GLY A 282 16.05 7.70 -0.09
C GLY A 282 16.92 7.09 -1.19
N ALA A 283 17.99 6.40 -0.76
CA ALA A 283 19.06 5.89 -1.63
C ALA A 283 18.56 4.88 -2.69
N GLU A 284 17.44 4.21 -2.44
CA GLU A 284 16.79 3.30 -3.39
C GLU A 284 16.40 3.99 -4.71
N ALA A 285 16.24 5.32 -4.71
CA ALA A 285 16.01 6.10 -5.93
C ALA A 285 17.11 5.85 -6.97
N ARG A 286 18.37 5.85 -6.57
CA ARG A 286 19.50 5.62 -7.48
C ARG A 286 19.50 4.20 -8.03
N ASP A 287 19.17 3.21 -7.20
CA ASP A 287 19.09 1.82 -7.60
C ASP A 287 17.90 1.56 -8.53
N LEU A 288 16.77 2.25 -8.30
CA LEU A 288 15.60 2.24 -9.18
C LEU A 288 15.95 2.80 -10.56
N MET A 289 16.64 3.94 -10.61
CA MET A 289 17.10 4.53 -11.87
C MET A 289 18.13 3.64 -12.58
N THR A 290 18.96 2.93 -11.81
CA THR A 290 19.88 1.92 -12.36
C THR A 290 19.13 0.73 -12.94
N ALA A 291 18.04 0.29 -12.29
CA ALA A 291 17.16 -0.76 -12.79
C ALA A 291 16.53 -0.39 -14.13
N MET A 292 16.03 0.85 -14.26
CA MET A 292 15.54 1.39 -15.54
C MET A 292 16.62 1.34 -16.62
N ASN A 293 17.86 1.73 -16.28
CA ASN A 293 18.98 1.75 -17.21
C ASN A 293 19.40 0.37 -17.71
N VAL A 294 19.22 -0.70 -16.91
CA VAL A 294 19.47 -2.09 -17.32
C VAL A 294 18.23 -2.76 -17.94
N GLY A 295 17.24 -1.96 -18.35
CA GLY A 295 16.09 -2.40 -19.13
C GLY A 295 14.96 -3.04 -18.33
N ARG A 296 14.85 -2.74 -17.03
CA ARG A 296 13.66 -3.10 -16.23
C ARG A 296 12.64 -1.98 -16.32
N TYR A 297 11.35 -2.32 -16.33
CA TYR A 297 10.30 -1.32 -16.25
C TYR A 297 9.96 -1.04 -14.79
N CYS A 298 9.89 0.23 -14.42
CA CYS A 298 9.82 0.61 -13.03
C CYS A 298 8.62 1.52 -12.74
N MET A 299 7.95 1.26 -11.63
CA MET A 299 6.92 2.16 -11.10
C MET A 299 7.19 2.47 -9.64
N GLY A 300 6.85 3.67 -9.18
CA GLY A 300 6.86 3.94 -7.75
C GLY A 300 6.22 5.26 -7.39
N THR A 301 6.09 5.51 -6.09
CA THR A 301 5.56 6.80 -5.60
C THR A 301 6.66 7.68 -5.03
N ILE A 302 6.44 8.99 -5.03
CA ILE A 302 7.35 9.97 -4.42
C ILE A 302 6.55 11.12 -3.80
N HIS A 303 7.05 11.69 -2.71
CA HIS A 303 6.48 12.92 -2.16
C HIS A 303 6.97 14.15 -2.93
N ALA A 304 6.13 14.68 -3.82
CA ALA A 304 6.35 15.93 -4.53
C ALA A 304 5.00 16.50 -5.04
N SER A 305 4.88 17.82 -5.15
CA SER A 305 3.64 18.49 -5.60
C SER A 305 3.62 18.82 -7.09
N THR A 306 4.75 18.65 -7.79
CA THR A 306 4.90 18.86 -9.23
C THR A 306 5.92 17.89 -9.83
N ALA A 307 5.91 17.70 -11.16
CA ALA A 307 6.93 16.90 -11.84
C ALA A 307 8.34 17.48 -11.68
N ARG A 308 8.49 18.81 -11.76
CA ARG A 308 9.79 19.49 -11.56
C ARG A 308 10.33 19.25 -10.15
N GLU A 309 9.46 19.34 -9.14
CA GLU A 309 9.85 19.04 -7.75
C GLU A 309 10.24 17.56 -7.58
N ALA A 310 9.52 16.63 -8.20
CA ALA A 310 9.89 15.20 -8.17
C ALA A 310 11.29 14.97 -8.76
N ILE A 311 11.59 15.60 -9.90
CA ILE A 311 12.93 15.56 -10.53
C ILE A 311 14.00 16.13 -9.59
N ILE A 312 13.76 17.32 -9.01
CA ILE A 312 14.70 17.95 -8.07
C ILE A 312 14.94 17.04 -6.86
N ARG A 313 13.90 16.43 -6.29
CA ARG A 313 14.05 15.51 -5.15
C ARG A 313 14.87 14.28 -5.51
N LEU A 314 14.62 13.69 -6.68
CA LEU A 314 15.41 12.56 -7.17
C LEU A 314 16.89 12.94 -7.32
N GLN A 315 17.21 14.16 -7.75
CA GLN A 315 18.59 14.63 -7.95
C GLN A 315 19.36 14.88 -6.65
N ASN A 316 18.67 15.31 -5.59
CA ASN A 316 19.30 15.79 -4.37
C ASN A 316 19.33 14.73 -3.26
N GLU A 317 20.09 15.00 -2.20
CA GLU A 317 20.11 14.17 -1.00
C GLU A 317 18.69 14.06 -0.39
N PRO A 318 18.26 12.87 0.09
CA PRO A 318 19.00 11.60 0.20
C PRO A 318 19.02 10.70 -1.05
N MET A 319 18.38 11.08 -2.16
CA MET A 319 18.19 10.22 -3.33
C MET A 319 19.40 10.19 -4.28
N ASN A 320 20.02 11.35 -4.52
CA ASN A 320 21.26 11.51 -5.31
C ASN A 320 21.26 10.75 -6.66
N ALA A 321 20.12 10.71 -7.36
CA ALA A 321 20.00 10.05 -8.65
C ALA A 321 20.57 10.94 -9.78
N PRO A 322 21.43 10.41 -10.66
CA PRO A 322 21.99 11.19 -11.77
C PRO A 322 20.91 11.67 -12.75
N SER A 323 20.93 12.95 -13.16
CA SER A 323 19.95 13.53 -14.11
C SER A 323 19.82 12.74 -15.41
N VAL A 324 20.94 12.18 -15.89
CA VAL A 324 20.96 11.33 -17.10
C VAL A 324 20.07 10.10 -16.94
N LEU A 325 20.01 9.52 -15.74
CA LEU A 325 19.15 8.37 -15.47
C LEU A 325 17.71 8.79 -15.14
N ILE A 326 17.49 9.96 -14.53
CA ILE A 326 16.13 10.47 -14.28
C ILE A 326 15.39 10.69 -15.60
N ASN A 327 16.10 11.02 -16.69
CA ASN A 327 15.54 11.09 -18.03
C ASN A 327 14.95 9.75 -18.54
N LEU A 328 15.21 8.63 -17.87
CA LEU A 328 14.60 7.33 -18.17
C LEU A 328 13.20 7.17 -17.58
N VAL A 329 12.78 8.05 -16.67
CA VAL A 329 11.37 8.12 -16.24
C VAL A 329 10.57 8.66 -17.41
N ASP A 330 9.69 7.84 -17.99
CA ASP A 330 8.88 8.25 -19.13
C ASP A 330 7.74 9.18 -18.69
N VAL A 331 7.10 8.90 -17.55
CA VAL A 331 5.86 9.56 -17.12
C VAL A 331 5.87 9.90 -15.62
N PHE A 332 5.50 11.14 -15.31
CA PHE A 332 5.14 11.59 -13.96
C PHE A 332 3.63 11.79 -13.85
N VAL A 333 3.01 11.15 -12.85
CA VAL A 333 1.58 11.30 -12.52
C VAL A 333 1.47 12.14 -11.26
N ILE A 334 0.92 13.35 -11.34
CA ILE A 334 0.90 14.31 -10.23
C ILE A 334 -0.47 14.30 -9.54
N MET A 335 -0.55 13.67 -8.37
CA MET A 335 -1.72 13.60 -7.51
C MET A 335 -1.84 14.83 -6.60
N LYS A 336 -3.05 15.40 -6.49
CA LYS A 336 -3.38 16.45 -5.52
C LYS A 336 -4.62 16.11 -4.71
N LYS A 337 -4.59 16.49 -3.43
CA LYS A 337 -5.77 16.58 -2.56
C LYS A 337 -6.29 18.01 -2.65
N ILE A 338 -7.52 18.18 -3.11
CA ILE A 338 -8.21 19.47 -3.22
C ILE A 338 -9.45 19.46 -2.34
N GLU A 339 -9.81 20.63 -1.80
CA GLU A 339 -11.05 20.83 -1.07
C GLU A 339 -11.97 21.70 -1.91
N GLN A 340 -13.12 21.16 -2.31
CA GLN A 340 -14.08 21.83 -3.18
C GLN A 340 -15.48 21.62 -2.64
N GLY A 341 -16.20 22.72 -2.33
CA GLY A 341 -17.55 22.66 -1.79
C GLY A 341 -17.68 21.90 -0.46
N GLY A 342 -16.65 21.97 0.41
CA GLY A 342 -16.61 21.26 1.69
C GLY A 342 -16.36 19.74 1.57
N LYS A 343 -15.99 19.25 0.38
CA LYS A 343 -15.61 17.86 0.14
C LYS A 343 -14.15 17.76 -0.25
N ILE A 344 -13.48 16.75 0.30
CA ILE A 344 -12.11 16.39 -0.07
C ILE A 344 -12.16 15.53 -1.34
N LYS A 345 -11.52 16.00 -2.41
CA LYS A 345 -11.35 15.27 -3.67
C LYS A 345 -9.86 15.01 -3.89
N ARG A 346 -9.55 13.85 -4.46
CA ARG A 346 -8.18 13.45 -4.85
C ARG A 346 -8.17 13.31 -6.35
N VAL A 347 -7.30 14.05 -7.05
CA VAL A 347 -7.29 14.13 -8.51
C VAL A 347 -5.88 13.99 -9.06
N ILE A 348 -5.76 13.45 -10.28
CA ILE A 348 -4.56 13.65 -11.11
C ILE A 348 -4.57 15.08 -11.60
N SER A 349 -3.78 15.94 -10.95
CA SER A 349 -3.68 17.35 -11.33
C SER A 349 -2.95 17.57 -12.64
N GLU A 350 -1.97 16.71 -12.94
CA GLU A 350 -1.14 16.81 -14.13
C GLU A 350 -0.61 15.43 -14.50
N LEU A 351 -0.53 15.15 -15.80
CA LEU A 351 0.19 14.01 -16.38
C LEU A 351 1.30 14.58 -17.26
N VAL A 352 2.54 14.25 -16.94
CA VAL A 352 3.72 14.87 -17.56
C VAL A 352 4.62 13.79 -18.12
N GLU A 353 5.01 13.93 -19.38
CA GLU A 353 6.00 13.04 -20.00
C GLU A 353 7.39 13.68 -20.01
N THR A 354 8.44 12.86 -19.99
CA THR A 354 9.80 13.33 -20.21
C THR A 354 10.09 13.50 -21.70
N ALA A 355 10.62 14.66 -22.08
CA ALA A 355 10.88 15.06 -23.47
C ALA A 355 12.36 15.06 -23.87
N GLY A 356 13.25 14.65 -22.97
CA GLY A 356 14.68 14.54 -23.23
C GLY A 356 15.53 15.29 -22.19
N LEU A 357 16.81 15.46 -22.51
CA LEU A 357 17.80 16.07 -21.62
C LEU A 357 18.53 17.19 -22.34
N GLU A 358 18.55 18.39 -21.76
CA GLU A 358 19.32 19.54 -22.25
C GLU A 358 20.26 20.04 -21.16
N GLN A 359 21.57 20.05 -21.40
CA GLN A 359 22.58 20.54 -20.44
C GLN A 359 22.44 20.01 -18.99
N LYS A 360 21.94 18.78 -18.83
CA LYS A 360 21.61 18.07 -17.56
C LYS A 360 20.26 18.45 -16.92
N GLU A 361 19.47 19.32 -17.52
CA GLU A 361 18.07 19.51 -17.17
C GLU A 361 17.18 18.53 -17.93
N VAL A 362 16.29 17.86 -17.20
CA VAL A 362 15.29 16.97 -17.78
C VAL A 362 14.14 17.83 -18.31
N LEU A 363 13.92 17.78 -19.62
CA LEU A 363 12.81 18.46 -20.28
C LEU A 363 11.53 17.66 -20.04
N ILE A 364 10.43 18.37 -19.82
CA ILE A 364 9.13 17.78 -19.52
C ILE A 364 8.03 18.36 -20.42
N CYS A 365 7.03 17.53 -20.74
CA CYS A 365 5.91 17.86 -21.61
C CYS A 365 4.60 17.48 -20.90
N PRO A 366 3.84 18.45 -20.38
CA PRO A 366 2.50 18.20 -19.83
C PRO A 366 1.54 17.72 -20.93
N VAL A 367 0.91 16.57 -20.72
CA VAL A 367 -0.03 15.92 -21.66
C VAL A 367 -1.47 16.12 -21.20
N TRP A 368 -1.70 16.05 -19.89
CA TRP A 368 -3.00 16.32 -19.28
C TRP A 368 -2.85 17.29 -18.13
N LYS A 369 -3.88 18.13 -17.94
CA LYS A 369 -4.00 19.03 -16.80
C LYS A 369 -5.44 19.06 -16.31
N TYR A 370 -5.61 19.04 -15.00
CA TYR A 370 -6.90 19.28 -14.36
C TYR A 370 -7.09 20.77 -14.11
N ASP A 371 -8.24 21.29 -14.52
CA ASP A 371 -8.70 22.63 -14.21
C ASP A 371 -9.66 22.58 -13.01
N SER A 372 -9.24 23.19 -11.90
CA SER A 372 -10.03 23.26 -10.67
C SER A 372 -11.25 24.17 -10.78
N ASP A 373 -11.22 25.14 -11.68
CA ASP A 373 -12.29 26.14 -11.82
C ASP A 373 -13.46 25.55 -12.60
N THR A 374 -13.16 24.72 -13.62
CA THR A 374 -14.19 24.07 -14.45
C THR A 374 -14.47 22.62 -14.07
N ASP A 375 -13.71 22.03 -13.13
CA ASP A 375 -13.76 20.62 -12.74
C ASP A 375 -13.62 19.67 -13.95
N ARG A 376 -12.64 19.96 -14.81
CA ARG A 376 -12.41 19.23 -16.06
C ARG A 376 -10.95 18.85 -16.26
N PHE A 377 -10.75 17.68 -16.85
CA PHE A 377 -9.47 17.24 -17.37
C PHE A 377 -9.31 17.73 -18.80
N MET A 378 -8.25 18.48 -19.07
CA MET A 378 -7.90 18.99 -20.39
C MET A 378 -6.71 18.21 -20.94
N GLU A 379 -6.87 17.65 -22.13
CA GLU A 379 -5.76 17.12 -22.92
C GLU A 379 -5.04 18.31 -23.58
N LEU A 380 -3.76 18.49 -23.25
CA LEU A 380 -2.95 19.62 -23.75
C LEU A 380 -2.31 19.31 -25.10
N GLY A 381 -2.19 18.03 -25.44
CA GLY A 381 -1.58 17.55 -26.67
C GLY A 381 -0.83 16.24 -26.46
N PRO A 382 -0.35 15.61 -27.53
CA PRO A 382 0.39 14.36 -27.43
C PRO A 382 1.80 14.59 -26.90
N GLY A 383 2.26 13.72 -26.00
CA GLY A 383 3.66 13.69 -25.57
C GLY A 383 4.56 12.79 -26.43
N PRO A 384 5.88 12.83 -26.18
CA PRO A 384 6.91 12.06 -26.91
C PRO A 384 6.80 10.53 -26.80
N TYR A 385 6.24 9.99 -25.73
CA TYR A 385 6.12 8.56 -25.49
C TYR A 385 5.29 7.86 -26.57
N ARG A 386 4.21 8.51 -27.04
CA ARG A 386 3.40 8.04 -28.17
C ARG A 386 4.28 7.74 -29.39
N ASP A 387 5.20 8.65 -29.70
CA ASP A 387 6.05 8.54 -30.89
C ASP A 387 7.12 7.45 -30.71
N HIS A 388 7.67 7.33 -29.51
CA HIS A 388 8.56 6.22 -29.16
C HIS A 388 7.89 4.86 -29.30
N LEU A 389 6.65 4.74 -28.81
CA LEU A 389 5.88 3.50 -28.88
C LEU A 389 5.45 3.17 -30.31
N ALA A 390 5.01 4.18 -31.08
CA ALA A 390 4.69 4.05 -32.50
C ALA A 390 5.89 3.53 -33.30
N LYS A 391 7.08 4.12 -33.07
CA LYS A 391 8.33 3.68 -33.69
C LYS A 391 8.70 2.25 -33.29
N ALA A 392 8.60 1.90 -32.00
CA ALA A 392 8.89 0.54 -31.52
C ALA A 392 7.97 -0.52 -32.13
N LYS A 393 6.70 -0.18 -32.35
CA LYS A 393 5.70 -1.06 -32.97
C LYS A 393 5.74 -1.04 -34.51
N GLY A 394 6.39 -0.05 -35.13
CA GLY A 394 6.42 0.11 -36.59
C GLY A 394 5.10 0.62 -37.17
N VAL A 395 4.38 1.48 -36.45
CA VAL A 395 3.09 2.06 -36.88
C VAL A 395 3.11 3.58 -36.83
N TYR A 396 2.11 4.22 -37.43
CA TYR A 396 1.94 5.67 -37.31
C TYR A 396 1.46 6.07 -35.91
N PRO A 397 1.88 7.24 -35.38
CA PRO A 397 1.40 7.71 -34.08
C PRO A 397 -0.12 7.86 -33.98
N THR A 398 -0.79 8.08 -35.11
CA THR A 398 -2.27 8.12 -35.21
C THR A 398 -2.92 6.78 -34.82
N GLU A 399 -2.27 5.64 -35.08
CA GLU A 399 -2.77 4.32 -34.68
C GLU A 399 -2.69 4.14 -33.16
N ILE A 400 -1.68 4.73 -32.52
CA ILE A 400 -1.58 4.74 -31.05
C ILE A 400 -2.71 5.56 -30.44
N ILE A 401 -3.03 6.73 -31.01
CA ILE A 401 -4.17 7.55 -30.57
C ILE A 401 -5.50 6.81 -30.74
N LYS A 402 -5.70 6.09 -31.86
CA LYS A 402 -6.90 5.25 -32.05
C LYS A 402 -7.01 4.16 -30.99
N GLU A 403 -5.89 3.53 -30.64
CA GLU A 403 -5.84 2.52 -29.58
C GLU A 403 -6.22 3.10 -28.21
N ILE A 404 -5.75 4.32 -27.87
CA ILE A 404 -6.13 5.02 -26.63
C ILE A 404 -7.65 5.27 -26.61
N LYS A 405 -8.21 5.80 -27.70
CA LYS A 405 -9.67 6.04 -27.79
C LYS A 405 -10.48 4.74 -27.66
N HIS A 406 -9.98 3.65 -28.24
CA HIS A 406 -10.64 2.35 -28.11
C HIS A 406 -10.61 1.81 -26.67
N ARG A 407 -9.49 1.99 -25.96
CA ARG A 407 -9.37 1.65 -24.54
C ARG A 407 -10.31 2.49 -23.67
N GLU A 408 -10.50 3.76 -24.02
CA GLU A 408 -11.48 4.63 -23.35
C GLU A 408 -12.90 4.05 -23.43
N GLU A 409 -13.33 3.63 -24.63
CA GLU A 409 -14.63 2.99 -24.84
C GLU A 409 -14.77 1.68 -24.06
N ILE A 410 -13.70 0.88 -24.00
CA ILE A 410 -13.67 -0.37 -23.22
C ILE A 410 -13.86 -0.08 -21.74
N LEU A 411 -13.15 0.90 -21.18
CA LEU A 411 -13.30 1.26 -19.76
C LEU A 411 -14.74 1.69 -19.44
N ARG A 412 -15.40 2.41 -20.35
CA ARG A 412 -16.83 2.75 -20.21
C ARG A 412 -17.71 1.51 -20.18
N LYS A 413 -17.47 0.53 -21.06
CA LYS A 413 -18.22 -0.75 -21.06
C LYS A 413 -17.99 -1.58 -19.81
N LEU A 414 -16.74 -1.67 -19.32
CA LEU A 414 -16.42 -2.37 -18.07
C LEU A 414 -17.18 -1.77 -16.88
N LYS A 415 -17.33 -0.44 -16.88
CA LYS A 415 -18.15 0.27 -15.89
C LYS A 415 -19.64 -0.06 -16.01
N GLU A 416 -20.19 -0.09 -17.23
CA GLU A 416 -21.59 -0.49 -17.47
C GLU A 416 -21.87 -1.92 -16.98
N LEU A 417 -20.91 -2.82 -17.15
CA LEU A 417 -20.96 -4.20 -16.69
C LEU A 417 -20.66 -4.37 -15.18
N LYS A 418 -20.37 -3.27 -14.46
CA LYS A 418 -20.04 -3.25 -13.02
C LYS A 418 -18.94 -4.25 -12.63
N LYS A 419 -17.91 -4.37 -13.47
CA LYS A 419 -16.79 -5.29 -13.23
C LYS A 419 -16.01 -4.89 -11.99
N THR A 420 -15.66 -5.88 -11.17
CA THR A 420 -14.79 -5.73 -9.99
C THR A 420 -13.33 -5.47 -10.38
N HIS A 421 -12.50 -5.04 -9.42
CA HIS A 421 -11.07 -4.83 -9.64
C HIS A 421 -10.37 -6.06 -10.25
N GLU A 422 -10.65 -7.26 -9.73
CA GLU A 422 -10.06 -8.51 -10.21
C GLU A 422 -10.53 -8.88 -11.63
N GLU A 423 -11.81 -8.67 -11.93
CA GLU A 423 -12.33 -8.88 -13.29
C GLU A 423 -11.73 -7.89 -14.29
N ILE A 424 -11.52 -6.63 -13.90
CA ILE A 424 -10.84 -5.63 -14.73
C ILE A 424 -9.39 -6.07 -14.99
N ALA A 425 -8.66 -6.48 -13.95
CA ALA A 425 -7.29 -6.94 -14.10
C ALA A 425 -7.20 -8.17 -15.02
N ARG A 426 -8.09 -9.15 -14.86
CA ARG A 426 -8.19 -10.32 -15.75
C ARG A 426 -8.50 -9.91 -17.19
N PHE A 427 -9.44 -8.98 -17.39
CA PHE A 427 -9.80 -8.49 -18.71
C PHE A 427 -8.61 -7.79 -19.38
N CYS A 428 -7.94 -6.87 -18.68
CA CYS A 428 -6.77 -6.17 -19.20
C CYS A 428 -5.61 -7.13 -19.50
N GLY A 429 -5.42 -8.13 -18.65
CA GLY A 429 -4.44 -9.20 -18.89
C GLY A 429 -4.76 -9.99 -20.15
N LEU A 430 -6.01 -10.41 -20.35
CA LEU A 430 -6.44 -11.08 -21.57
C LEU A 430 -6.30 -10.17 -22.79
N TYR A 431 -6.66 -8.89 -22.69
CA TYR A 431 -6.54 -7.91 -23.76
C TYR A 431 -5.08 -7.75 -24.24
N SER A 432 -4.12 -7.81 -23.32
CA SER A 432 -2.69 -7.73 -23.64
C SER A 432 -2.13 -8.95 -24.39
N ILE A 433 -2.83 -10.09 -24.31
CA ILE A 433 -2.45 -11.37 -24.97
C ILE A 433 -3.25 -11.54 -26.28
N ASP A 434 -4.57 -11.42 -26.19
CA ASP A 434 -5.52 -11.62 -27.27
C ASP A 434 -6.67 -10.61 -27.17
N LYS A 435 -6.48 -9.49 -27.89
CA LYS A 435 -7.45 -8.40 -27.97
C LYS A 435 -8.82 -8.86 -28.50
N GLN A 436 -8.86 -9.78 -29.47
CA GLN A 436 -10.13 -10.20 -30.07
C GLN A 436 -10.96 -11.01 -29.07
N LYS A 437 -10.31 -11.95 -28.38
CA LYS A 437 -10.94 -12.77 -27.35
C LYS A 437 -11.42 -11.91 -26.17
N ALA A 438 -10.61 -10.97 -25.69
CA ALA A 438 -11.02 -10.04 -24.64
C ALA A 438 -12.29 -9.27 -25.04
N ILE A 439 -12.30 -8.66 -26.23
CA ILE A 439 -13.46 -7.88 -26.70
C ILE A 439 -14.72 -8.76 -26.86
N ALA A 440 -14.57 -10.04 -27.21
CA ALA A 440 -15.70 -10.97 -27.27
C ALA A 440 -16.33 -11.22 -25.88
N GLU A 441 -15.53 -11.25 -24.81
CA GLU A 441 -16.02 -11.37 -23.43
C GLU A 441 -16.84 -10.15 -22.97
N LEU A 442 -16.76 -9.00 -23.65
CA LEU A 442 -17.60 -7.82 -23.34
C LEU A 442 -18.99 -7.87 -23.99
N LYS A 443 -19.25 -8.80 -24.90
CA LYS A 443 -20.53 -8.91 -25.63
C LYS A 443 -21.54 -9.84 -24.93
N HIS A 444 -21.11 -10.50 -23.86
CA HIS A 444 -21.89 -11.42 -23.03
C HIS A 444 -21.82 -10.94 -21.59
#